data_AF-C1G2W7-F1
#
_entry.id   AF-C1G2W7-F1
#
_cell.length_a   1.000
_cell.length_b   1.000
_cell.length_c   1.000
_cell.angle_alpha   90.00
_cell.angle_beta   90.00
_cell.angle_gamma   90.00
#
_symmetry.space_group_name_H-M   'P 1'
#
loop_
_entity.id
_entity.type
_entity.pdbx_description
1 polymer ?
#
loop_
_entity_poly.entity_id
_entity_poly.type
_entity_poly.pdbx_seq_one_letter_code
_entity_poly.pdbx_strand_id
1 'polypeptide(L)'
;MSGVETPPGGHLKNRELKYLGRLPTQTEPSPWHDMKVMMVRFTLDPKLQGDPVTFDIKKDLTAWFEGFGSSHNIVAHEETNMIYAVGTGRNTLCAGGLFMIDVSNPAKSTFPGCVNEDGYVHGARCVIYKGHTHKQYRNLEICFNFNEDTVDVTDMSQVRPDLHNPIPWRAAYMHQGWLADEKMEYLPLDDQLMKPTAPTAANQGTPHHLRRRPQKPRCATLHWLLSIAG
;
A
#
# COMPACT_ATOMS: atom_id res chain seq x y z
N MET A 1 1.62 -0.24 13.92
CA MET A 1 0.79 0.97 14.06
C MET A 1 0.55 1.51 12.66
N SER A 2 -0.52 1.06 11.98
CA SER A 2 -0.96 1.67 10.74
C SER A 2 -1.81 2.90 11.08
N GLY A 3 -1.52 4.02 10.42
CA GLY A 3 -2.23 5.28 10.62
C GLY A 3 -3.67 5.17 10.15
N VAL A 4 -4.61 5.66 10.95
CA VAL A 4 -5.99 5.89 10.52
C VAL A 4 -5.97 7.11 9.60
N GLU A 5 -6.24 6.92 8.32
CA GLU A 5 -6.44 8.03 7.38
C GLU A 5 -7.75 8.74 7.72
N THR A 6 -7.65 10.03 8.02
CA THR A 6 -8.80 10.95 7.99
C THR A 6 -8.98 11.43 6.54
N PRO A 7 -10.16 11.32 5.93
CA PRO A 7 -10.41 11.83 4.59
C PRO A 7 -10.08 13.33 4.47
N PRO A 8 -9.67 13.84 3.30
CA PRO A 8 -9.45 15.26 3.07
C PRO A 8 -10.76 16.04 3.36
N GLY A 9 -10.74 16.90 4.39
CA GLY A 9 -11.92 17.64 4.86
C GLY A 9 -12.61 17.08 6.11
N GLY A 10 -12.14 15.95 6.64
CA GLY A 10 -12.62 15.35 7.89
C GLY A 10 -12.11 16.08 9.14
N HIS A 11 -12.55 17.32 9.37
CA HIS A 11 -12.38 17.93 10.68
C HIS A 11 -13.32 17.22 11.67
N LEU A 12 -12.77 16.44 12.61
CA LEU A 12 -13.52 15.96 13.77
C LEU A 12 -14.06 17.19 14.52
N LYS A 13 -15.35 17.51 14.35
CA LYS A 13 -16.04 18.49 15.20
C LYS A 13 -15.88 18.00 16.64
N ASN A 14 -15.21 18.80 17.47
CA ASN A 14 -14.89 18.57 18.88
C ASN A 14 -13.71 17.64 19.22
N ARG A 15 -12.95 17.12 18.23
CA ARG A 15 -11.74 16.27 18.44
C ARG A 15 -11.92 15.05 19.36
N GLU A 16 -13.14 14.62 19.62
CA GLU A 16 -13.40 13.47 20.50
C GLU A 16 -13.40 12.18 19.68
N LEU A 17 -12.53 11.24 20.06
CA LEU A 17 -12.53 9.89 19.51
C LEU A 17 -13.64 9.09 20.20
N LYS A 18 -14.75 8.86 19.48
CA LYS A 18 -15.82 7.98 19.95
C LYS A 18 -15.58 6.56 19.43
N TYR A 19 -15.44 5.61 20.34
CA TYR A 19 -15.43 4.19 19.99
C TYR A 19 -16.85 3.74 19.63
N LEU A 20 -17.06 3.35 18.37
CA LEU A 20 -18.37 2.95 17.84
C LEU A 20 -18.59 1.43 17.87
N GLY A 21 -17.52 0.65 17.92
CA GLY A 21 -17.62 -0.81 17.89
C GLY A 21 -16.37 -1.52 17.40
N ARG A 22 -16.45 -2.85 17.34
CA ARG A 22 -15.39 -3.75 16.90
C ARG A 22 -15.95 -4.83 15.99
N LEU A 23 -15.23 -5.08 14.90
CA LEU A 23 -15.34 -6.30 14.12
C LEU A 23 -14.26 -7.29 14.61
N PRO A 24 -14.63 -8.47 15.15
CA PRO A 24 -13.66 -9.51 15.49
C PRO A 24 -12.90 -9.99 14.25
N THR A 25 -11.70 -10.56 14.45
CA THR A 25 -10.95 -11.19 13.36
C THR A 25 -11.66 -12.46 12.89
N GLN A 26 -11.52 -12.77 11.59
CA GLN A 26 -11.99 -14.03 11.00
C GLN A 26 -11.06 -15.21 11.29
N THR A 27 -9.86 -14.93 11.80
CA THR A 27 -8.80 -15.90 12.09
C THR A 27 -8.39 -15.80 13.56
N GLU A 28 -7.10 -15.95 13.86
CA GLU A 28 -6.55 -15.74 15.19
C GLU A 28 -6.10 -14.29 15.43
N PRO A 29 -6.17 -13.76 16.66
CA PRO A 29 -5.68 -12.42 16.97
C PRO A 29 -4.18 -12.25 16.68
N SER A 30 -3.82 -11.17 16.01
CA SER A 30 -2.43 -10.80 15.74
C SER A 30 -2.23 -9.29 15.94
N PRO A 31 -1.11 -8.86 16.57
CA PRO A 31 -0.76 -7.45 16.67
C PRO A 31 -0.34 -6.83 15.33
N TRP A 32 -0.18 -7.65 14.29
CA TRP A 32 0.25 -7.23 12.94
C TRP A 32 -0.90 -7.17 11.93
N HIS A 33 -2.15 -7.32 12.36
CA HIS A 33 -3.29 -7.16 11.46
C HIS A 33 -3.50 -5.70 11.08
N ASP A 34 -3.96 -5.52 9.84
CA ASP A 34 -4.33 -4.24 9.29
C ASP A 34 -5.83 -4.21 8.95
N MET A 35 -6.42 -3.03 9.02
CA MET A 35 -7.80 -2.79 8.58
C MET A 35 -7.83 -1.50 7.77
N LYS A 36 -8.19 -1.62 6.49
CA LYS A 36 -8.45 -0.49 5.61
C LYS A 36 -9.96 -0.27 5.52
N VAL A 37 -10.35 0.99 5.51
CA VAL A 37 -11.73 1.39 5.32
C VAL A 37 -11.82 2.02 3.95
N MET A 38 -12.78 1.54 3.13
CA MET A 38 -13.00 2.01 1.78
C MET A 38 -14.48 2.29 1.52
N MET A 39 -14.77 3.33 0.74
CA MET A 39 -16.10 3.67 0.25
C MET A 39 -17.10 3.87 1.39
N VAL A 40 -16.75 4.73 2.33
CA VAL A 40 -17.63 4.97 3.48
C VAL A 40 -18.78 5.90 3.08
N ARG A 41 -19.96 5.31 2.90
CA ARG A 41 -21.20 6.07 3.05
C ARG A 41 -21.60 6.01 4.52
N PHE A 42 -21.20 7.01 5.30
CA PHE A 42 -21.73 7.23 6.64
C PHE A 42 -23.20 7.69 6.53
N THR A 43 -24.09 6.78 6.16
CA THR A 43 -25.40 6.81 6.79
C THR A 43 -25.11 6.35 8.21
N LEU A 44 -25.22 7.25 9.19
CA LEU A 44 -25.09 6.90 10.61
C LEU A 44 -26.12 5.81 10.90
N ASP A 45 -25.69 4.55 10.80
CA ASP A 45 -26.53 3.41 11.13
C ASP A 45 -27.08 3.68 12.54
N PRO A 46 -28.40 3.69 12.74
CA PRO A 46 -28.98 3.89 14.07
C PRO A 46 -28.35 2.98 15.14
N LYS A 47 -27.87 1.79 14.75
CA LYS A 47 -27.13 0.87 15.63
C LYS A 47 -25.83 1.48 16.18
N LEU A 48 -25.20 2.40 15.47
CA LEU A 48 -23.94 3.06 15.86
C LEU A 48 -24.14 4.36 16.66
N GLN A 49 -25.39 4.74 16.93
CA GLN A 49 -25.69 5.94 17.73
C GLN A 49 -25.73 5.66 19.24
N GLY A 50 -25.92 4.40 19.63
CA GLY A 50 -25.97 3.93 21.02
C GLY A 50 -24.62 3.42 21.55
N ASP A 51 -24.68 2.35 22.33
CA ASP A 51 -23.50 1.68 22.89
C ASP A 51 -22.63 1.04 21.79
N PRO A 52 -21.31 0.89 22.03
CA PRO A 52 -20.43 0.28 21.05
C PRO A 52 -20.86 -1.13 20.66
N VAL A 53 -20.93 -1.38 19.35
CA VAL A 53 -21.43 -2.65 18.81
C VAL A 53 -20.27 -3.63 18.60
N THR A 54 -20.47 -4.89 18.96
CA THR A 54 -19.61 -5.98 18.47
C THR A 54 -20.30 -6.65 17.29
N PHE A 55 -19.71 -6.54 16.10
CA PHE A 55 -20.28 -7.10 14.88
C PHE A 55 -20.08 -8.62 14.82
N ASP A 56 -21.07 -9.31 14.26
CA ASP A 56 -21.02 -10.74 13.96
C ASP A 56 -20.32 -10.96 12.62
N ILE A 57 -19.21 -11.69 12.65
CA ILE A 57 -18.34 -11.98 11.49
C ILE A 57 -19.01 -12.81 10.38
N LYS A 58 -20.25 -13.27 10.57
CA LYS A 58 -21.04 -13.98 9.56
C LYS A 58 -22.29 -13.23 9.17
N LYS A 59 -23.01 -12.66 10.15
CA LYS A 59 -24.34 -12.04 9.92
C LYS A 59 -24.27 -10.61 9.43
N ASP A 60 -23.24 -9.86 9.85
CA ASP A 60 -23.11 -8.43 9.52
C ASP A 60 -22.26 -8.20 8.26
N LEU A 61 -21.67 -9.24 7.68
CA LEU A 61 -20.89 -9.15 6.44
C LEU A 61 -21.78 -9.30 5.20
N THR A 62 -21.57 -8.42 4.22
CA THR A 62 -22.14 -8.59 2.88
C THR A 62 -21.48 -9.74 2.12
N ALA A 63 -20.16 -9.87 2.27
CA ALA A 63 -19.38 -10.94 1.67
C ALA A 63 -18.07 -11.15 2.45
N TRP A 64 -17.46 -12.31 2.22
CA TRP A 64 -16.15 -12.69 2.73
C TRP A 64 -15.31 -13.25 1.58
N PHE A 65 -14.11 -12.71 1.37
CA PHE A 65 -13.22 -13.09 0.28
C PHE A 65 -11.94 -13.73 0.84
N GLU A 66 -11.64 -14.97 0.44
CA GLU A 66 -10.52 -15.77 0.96
C GLU A 66 -9.43 -16.05 -0.11
N GLY A 67 -9.57 -15.49 -1.32
CA GLY A 67 -8.83 -15.97 -2.50
C GLY A 67 -7.32 -15.73 -2.53
N PHE A 68 -6.79 -14.79 -1.72
CA PHE A 68 -5.37 -14.40 -1.76
C PHE A 68 -4.50 -15.05 -0.66
N GLY A 69 -5.12 -15.74 0.30
CA GLY A 69 -4.41 -16.31 1.45
C GLY A 69 -3.86 -15.26 2.41
N SER A 70 -2.57 -15.32 2.74
CA SER A 70 -1.91 -14.34 3.60
C SER A 70 -1.38 -13.16 2.78
N SER A 71 -1.39 -11.96 3.35
CA SER A 71 -0.83 -10.74 2.77
C SER A 71 -0.10 -9.92 3.84
N HIS A 72 0.92 -9.17 3.44
CA HIS A 72 1.64 -8.23 4.30
C HIS A 72 0.82 -6.97 4.62
N ASN A 73 0.11 -6.44 3.63
CA ASN A 73 -0.65 -5.20 3.74
C ASN A 73 -1.79 -5.20 2.71
N ILE A 74 -2.74 -4.27 2.86
CA ILE A 74 -3.82 -4.03 1.90
C ILE A 74 -3.74 -2.58 1.41
N VAL A 75 -3.88 -2.36 0.10
CA VAL A 75 -4.13 -1.03 -0.47
C VAL A 75 -5.60 -0.97 -0.89
N ALA A 76 -6.31 0.03 -0.39
CA ALA A 76 -7.65 0.39 -0.84
C ALA A 76 -7.55 1.51 -1.88
N HIS A 77 -8.08 1.29 -3.08
CA HIS A 77 -8.08 2.26 -4.17
C HIS A 77 -9.53 2.60 -4.55
N GLU A 78 -10.11 3.56 -3.83
CA GLU A 78 -11.55 3.87 -3.95
C GLU A 78 -11.94 4.42 -5.33
N GLU A 79 -11.03 5.16 -5.99
CA GLU A 79 -11.30 5.79 -7.29
C GLU A 79 -11.61 4.77 -8.40
N THR A 80 -11.13 3.52 -8.26
CA THR A 80 -11.39 2.42 -9.21
C THR A 80 -12.11 1.23 -8.60
N ASN A 81 -12.53 1.30 -7.33
CA ASN A 81 -13.13 0.20 -6.58
C ASN A 81 -12.22 -1.04 -6.51
N MET A 82 -10.92 -0.83 -6.35
CA MET A 82 -9.92 -1.90 -6.32
C MET A 82 -9.35 -2.06 -4.91
N ILE A 83 -9.15 -3.31 -4.50
CA ILE A 83 -8.33 -3.69 -3.35
C ILE A 83 -7.11 -4.44 -3.87
N TYR A 84 -5.93 -4.09 -3.37
CA TYR A 84 -4.70 -4.84 -3.63
C TYR A 84 -4.21 -5.48 -2.34
N ALA A 85 -4.17 -6.82 -2.31
CA ALA A 85 -3.46 -7.53 -1.27
C ALA A 85 -1.96 -7.58 -1.63
N VAL A 86 -1.16 -6.95 -0.78
CA VAL A 86 0.27 -6.69 -0.98
C VAL A 86 1.09 -7.74 -0.24
N GLY A 87 2.16 -8.24 -0.83
CA GLY A 87 3.05 -9.17 -0.14
C GLY A 87 2.37 -10.49 0.14
N THR A 88 1.71 -11.08 -0.87
CA THR A 88 0.99 -12.34 -0.69
C THR A 88 1.93 -13.50 -0.32
N GLY A 89 1.39 -14.65 0.10
CA GLY A 89 2.24 -15.81 0.36
C GLY A 89 3.07 -16.21 -0.86
N ARG A 90 4.38 -16.46 -0.69
CA ARG A 90 5.29 -16.78 -1.81
C ARG A 90 4.93 -18.05 -2.60
N ASN A 91 4.16 -18.96 -1.98
CA ASN A 91 3.66 -20.18 -2.62
C ASN A 91 2.18 -20.07 -3.06
N THR A 92 1.63 -18.86 -3.09
CA THR A 92 0.26 -18.59 -3.59
C THR A 92 0.29 -18.11 -5.04
N LEU A 93 -0.88 -17.86 -5.63
CA LEU A 93 -1.03 -17.48 -7.03
C LEU A 93 -0.16 -16.28 -7.45
N CYS A 94 -0.03 -15.27 -6.59
CA CYS A 94 0.74 -14.05 -6.88
C CYS A 94 2.18 -14.10 -6.34
N ALA A 95 2.62 -15.23 -5.78
CA ALA A 95 4.01 -15.51 -5.43
C ALA A 95 4.77 -14.45 -4.58
N GLY A 96 4.09 -13.64 -3.78
CA GLY A 96 4.73 -12.53 -3.04
C GLY A 96 4.36 -11.15 -3.52
N GLY A 97 3.79 -11.03 -4.72
CA GLY A 97 3.45 -9.75 -5.31
C GLY A 97 2.05 -9.26 -4.95
N LEU A 98 1.47 -8.46 -5.84
CA LEU A 98 0.13 -7.87 -5.68
C LEU A 98 -0.95 -8.82 -6.19
N PHE A 99 -1.98 -9.02 -5.37
CA PHE A 99 -3.22 -9.68 -5.77
C PHE A 99 -4.33 -8.64 -5.92
N MET A 100 -4.91 -8.54 -7.12
CA MET A 100 -5.92 -7.54 -7.44
C MET A 100 -7.32 -8.07 -7.12
N ILE A 101 -8.14 -7.26 -6.47
CA ILE A 101 -9.54 -7.61 -6.14
C ILE A 101 -10.42 -6.45 -6.59
N ASP A 102 -11.27 -6.70 -7.58
CA ASP A 102 -12.30 -5.76 -7.98
C ASP A 102 -13.49 -5.89 -7.04
N VAL A 103 -13.80 -4.80 -6.33
CA VAL A 103 -14.91 -4.68 -5.38
C VAL A 103 -15.97 -3.67 -5.85
N SER A 104 -16.05 -3.39 -7.15
CA SER A 104 -17.16 -2.63 -7.76
C SER A 104 -18.53 -3.20 -7.40
N ASN A 105 -18.62 -4.52 -7.21
CA ASN A 105 -19.70 -5.18 -6.51
C ASN A 105 -19.18 -5.93 -5.28
N PRO A 106 -19.27 -5.37 -4.06
CA PRO A 106 -18.74 -6.01 -2.85
C PRO A 106 -19.37 -7.36 -2.53
N ALA A 107 -20.62 -7.60 -2.95
CA ALA A 107 -21.29 -8.89 -2.74
C ALA A 107 -20.76 -10.00 -3.66
N LYS A 108 -20.07 -9.63 -4.75
CA LYS A 108 -19.51 -10.55 -5.73
C LYS A 108 -18.22 -9.95 -6.30
N SER A 109 -17.20 -9.85 -5.44
CA SER A 109 -15.88 -9.41 -5.86
C SER A 109 -15.26 -10.38 -6.86
N THR A 110 -14.37 -9.86 -7.69
CA THR A 110 -13.66 -10.67 -8.69
C THR A 110 -12.15 -10.52 -8.55
N PHE A 111 -11.41 -11.45 -9.15
CA PHE A 111 -9.96 -11.43 -9.22
C PHE A 111 -9.56 -11.13 -10.67
N PRO A 112 -9.19 -9.88 -11.00
CA PRO A 112 -8.75 -9.54 -12.36
C PRO A 112 -7.41 -10.17 -12.68
N GLY A 113 -6.45 -10.14 -11.75
CA GLY A 113 -5.09 -10.62 -12.01
C GLY A 113 -4.10 -10.29 -10.89
N CYS A 114 -2.81 -10.42 -11.22
CA CYS A 114 -1.72 -10.23 -10.27
C CYS A 114 -0.51 -9.55 -10.89
N VAL A 115 0.31 -8.94 -10.02
CA VAL A 115 1.67 -8.48 -10.34
C VAL A 115 2.61 -9.38 -9.55
N ASN A 116 3.53 -10.08 -10.22
CA ASN A 116 4.45 -11.04 -9.59
C ASN A 116 5.81 -11.16 -10.28
N GLU A 117 6.13 -10.22 -11.16
CA GLU A 117 7.30 -10.26 -12.04
C GLU A 117 8.61 -9.96 -11.31
N ASP A 118 8.58 -9.11 -10.27
CA ASP A 118 9.76 -8.63 -9.53
C ASP A 118 9.75 -9.02 -8.05
N GLY A 119 9.18 -10.19 -7.79
CA GLY A 119 9.25 -10.81 -6.47
C GLY A 119 8.29 -10.22 -5.44
N TYR A 120 8.81 -9.97 -4.23
CA TYR A 120 7.97 -9.71 -3.07
C TYR A 120 7.69 -8.23 -2.91
N VAL A 121 6.42 -7.85 -3.05
CA VAL A 121 5.99 -6.47 -2.89
C VAL A 121 5.75 -6.22 -1.40
N HIS A 122 6.60 -5.40 -0.78
CA HIS A 122 6.50 -5.10 0.64
C HIS A 122 5.43 -4.05 0.94
N GLY A 123 5.34 -3.02 0.09
CA GLY A 123 4.33 -1.99 0.16
C GLY A 123 3.94 -1.55 -1.24
N ALA A 124 2.77 -0.92 -1.37
CA ALA A 124 2.37 -0.31 -2.62
C ALA A 124 1.61 0.98 -2.39
N ARG A 125 1.67 1.89 -3.36
CA ARG A 125 0.83 3.07 -3.44
C ARG A 125 0.26 3.17 -4.85
N CYS A 126 -1.05 2.98 -4.96
CA CYS A 126 -1.77 3.07 -6.23
C CYS A 126 -2.49 4.42 -6.34
N VAL A 127 -2.48 5.02 -7.53
CA VAL A 127 -3.16 6.28 -7.84
C VAL A 127 -3.63 6.30 -9.29
N ILE A 128 -4.65 7.11 -9.59
CA ILE A 128 -4.84 7.61 -10.95
C ILE A 128 -3.81 8.70 -11.23
N TYR A 129 -2.90 8.45 -12.17
CA TYR A 129 -1.80 9.36 -12.44
C TYR A 129 -2.29 10.68 -13.07
N LYS A 130 -2.07 11.79 -12.36
CA LYS A 130 -2.48 13.15 -12.73
C LYS A 130 -1.29 14.08 -13.01
N GLY A 131 -0.07 13.52 -13.03
CA GLY A 131 1.16 14.31 -13.17
C GLY A 131 1.32 14.99 -14.53
N HIS A 132 2.06 16.10 -14.52
CA HIS A 132 2.15 16.97 -15.69
C HIS A 132 3.18 16.53 -16.73
N THR A 133 4.26 15.90 -16.27
CA THR A 133 5.48 15.66 -17.04
C THR A 133 5.37 14.46 -17.98
N HIS A 134 4.67 13.40 -17.57
CA HIS A 134 4.58 12.14 -18.31
C HIS A 134 3.18 11.91 -18.85
N LYS A 135 2.85 12.61 -19.95
CA LYS A 135 1.48 12.69 -20.48
C LYS A 135 0.91 11.34 -20.93
N GLN A 136 1.77 10.40 -21.35
CA GLN A 136 1.38 9.07 -21.79
C GLN A 136 0.77 8.21 -20.68
N TYR A 137 1.11 8.49 -19.41
CA TYR A 137 0.57 7.76 -18.27
C TYR A 137 -0.63 8.45 -17.62
N ARG A 138 -1.08 9.61 -18.15
CA ARG A 138 -2.19 10.35 -17.55
C ARG A 138 -3.47 9.53 -17.59
N ASN A 139 -4.20 9.59 -16.47
CA ASN A 139 -5.45 8.87 -16.23
C ASN A 139 -5.32 7.34 -16.23
N LEU A 140 -4.09 6.80 -16.25
CA LEU A 140 -3.85 5.39 -15.98
C LEU A 140 -3.80 5.16 -14.47
N GLU A 141 -4.21 3.96 -14.05
CA GLU A 141 -4.02 3.52 -12.68
C GLU A 141 -2.59 3.02 -12.52
N ILE A 142 -1.77 3.75 -11.78
CA ILE A 142 -0.36 3.43 -11.57
C ILE A 142 -0.15 3.02 -10.11
N CYS A 143 0.44 1.85 -9.90
CA CYS A 143 0.97 1.44 -8.61
C CYS A 143 2.48 1.61 -8.55
N PHE A 144 2.94 2.27 -7.50
CA PHE A 144 4.34 2.28 -7.09
C PHE A 144 4.52 1.15 -6.08
N ASN A 145 5.28 0.12 -6.47
CA ASN A 145 5.56 -1.07 -5.70
C ASN A 145 6.93 -0.94 -5.03
N PHE A 146 7.02 -1.28 -3.76
CA PHE A 146 8.24 -1.23 -2.97
C PHE A 146 8.67 -2.67 -2.67
N ASN A 147 9.53 -3.27 -3.51
CA ASN A 147 9.76 -4.71 -3.55
C ASN A 147 10.93 -5.18 -2.67
N GLU A 148 11.13 -4.57 -1.50
CA GLU A 148 12.30 -4.78 -0.62
C GLU A 148 13.63 -4.24 -1.19
N ASP A 149 13.95 -4.57 -2.44
CA ASP A 149 15.21 -4.24 -3.13
C ASP A 149 15.04 -3.40 -4.40
N THR A 150 13.81 -3.12 -4.83
CA THR A 150 13.51 -2.21 -5.96
C THR A 150 12.30 -1.32 -5.67
N VAL A 151 12.18 -0.24 -6.45
CA VAL A 151 10.90 0.43 -6.69
C VAL A 151 10.44 0.08 -8.08
N ASP A 152 9.27 -0.53 -8.20
CA ASP A 152 8.66 -0.86 -9.48
C ASP A 152 7.43 0.04 -9.73
N VAL A 153 7.20 0.37 -10.99
CA VAL A 153 6.08 1.21 -11.44
C VAL A 153 5.25 0.45 -12.43
N THR A 154 3.99 0.24 -12.07
CA THR A 154 3.12 -0.72 -12.71
C THR A 154 1.83 -0.07 -13.19
N ASP A 155 1.46 -0.29 -14.44
CA ASP A 155 0.15 0.12 -14.98
C ASP A 155 -0.90 -0.97 -14.71
N MET A 156 -1.85 -0.66 -13.84
CA MET A 156 -2.91 -1.55 -13.40
C MET A 156 -4.17 -1.48 -14.25
N SER A 157 -4.20 -0.59 -15.26
CA SER A 157 -5.36 -0.46 -16.17
C SER A 157 -5.56 -1.69 -17.06
N GLN A 158 -4.56 -2.55 -17.16
CA GLN A 158 -4.61 -3.80 -17.91
C GLN A 158 -4.41 -4.99 -16.95
N VAL A 159 -5.12 -6.08 -17.26
CA VAL A 159 -5.07 -7.36 -16.51
C VAL A 159 -3.67 -8.03 -16.59
N ARG A 160 -2.74 -7.41 -17.31
CA ARG A 160 -1.30 -7.68 -17.30
C ARG A 160 -0.60 -6.33 -17.34
N PRO A 161 0.23 -5.98 -16.35
CA PRO A 161 0.95 -4.73 -16.43
C PRO A 161 2.05 -4.84 -17.47
N ASP A 162 1.81 -4.28 -18.65
CA ASP A 162 2.83 -4.17 -19.69
C ASP A 162 3.90 -3.13 -19.30
N LEU A 163 3.65 -2.33 -18.26
CA LEU A 163 4.61 -1.45 -17.63
C LEU A 163 5.14 -2.13 -16.37
N HIS A 164 6.39 -2.59 -16.42
CA HIS A 164 7.12 -3.13 -15.28
C HIS A 164 8.55 -2.59 -15.36
N ASN A 165 8.93 -1.73 -14.41
CA ASN A 165 10.16 -0.96 -14.44
C ASN A 165 10.83 -0.98 -13.06
N PRO A 166 11.55 -2.07 -12.74
CA PRO A 166 12.21 -2.20 -11.46
C PRO A 166 13.42 -1.27 -11.40
N ILE A 167 13.44 -0.39 -10.40
CA ILE A 167 14.52 0.56 -10.17
C ILE A 167 15.30 0.09 -8.95
N PRO A 168 16.56 -0.36 -9.12
CA PRO A 168 17.32 -0.95 -8.03
C PRO A 168 17.47 -0.02 -6.83
N TRP A 169 17.08 -0.52 -5.67
CA TRP A 169 17.24 0.14 -4.39
C TRP A 169 18.49 -0.41 -3.68
N ARG A 170 19.55 0.41 -3.66
CA ARG A 170 20.83 0.05 -3.04
C ARG A 170 20.94 0.42 -1.56
N ALA A 171 19.83 0.76 -0.90
CA ALA A 171 19.79 1.02 0.54
C ALA A 171 19.13 -0.16 1.27
N ALA A 172 18.99 -0.03 2.60
CA ALA A 172 18.30 -1.00 3.43
C ALA A 172 16.90 -1.35 2.86
N TYR A 173 16.40 -2.53 3.27
CA TYR A 173 15.08 -3.10 2.96
C TYR A 173 13.99 -2.02 2.87
N MET A 174 13.49 -1.80 1.66
CA MET A 174 12.44 -0.81 1.39
C MET A 174 11.17 -1.13 2.17
N HIS A 175 10.60 -0.12 2.81
CA HIS A 175 9.34 -0.27 3.54
C HIS A 175 8.15 0.15 2.67
N GLN A 176 8.15 1.42 2.31
CA GLN A 176 6.98 2.14 1.81
C GLN A 176 7.42 3.50 1.24
N GLY A 177 6.53 4.11 0.48
CA GLY A 177 6.68 5.47 -0.02
C GLY A 177 5.33 6.14 -0.19
N TRP A 178 5.35 7.45 -0.36
CA TRP A 178 4.14 8.24 -0.54
C TRP A 178 4.38 9.38 -1.52
N LEU A 179 3.40 9.71 -2.35
CA LEU A 179 3.49 10.87 -3.25
C LEU A 179 3.46 12.14 -2.41
N ALA A 180 4.43 13.03 -2.61
CA ALA A 180 4.57 14.23 -1.78
C ALA A 180 3.39 15.20 -1.92
N ASP A 181 2.78 15.26 -3.11
CA ASP A 181 1.70 16.17 -3.45
C ASP A 181 0.87 15.68 -4.65
N GLU A 182 -0.18 16.43 -4.97
CA GLU A 182 -1.07 16.20 -6.12
C GLU A 182 -0.37 16.36 -7.47
N LYS A 183 0.79 17.05 -7.52
CA LYS A 183 1.55 17.19 -8.77
C LYS A 183 2.24 15.89 -9.14
N MET A 184 2.41 14.98 -8.18
CA MET A 184 3.03 13.67 -8.35
C MET A 184 4.42 13.80 -8.97
N GLU A 185 5.23 14.72 -8.47
CA GLU A 185 6.61 14.93 -8.95
C GLU A 185 7.65 14.25 -8.07
N TYR A 186 7.30 13.99 -6.81
CA TYR A 186 8.22 13.46 -5.81
C TYR A 186 7.57 12.29 -5.07
N LEU A 187 8.37 11.25 -4.87
CA LEU A 187 8.02 10.07 -4.10
C LEU A 187 9.06 9.91 -2.97
N PRO A 188 8.81 10.52 -1.80
CA PRO A 188 9.50 10.19 -0.56
C PRO A 188 9.43 8.68 -0.26
N LEU A 189 10.58 8.10 0.11
CA LEU A 189 10.74 6.68 0.41
C LEU A 189 11.28 6.49 1.83
N ASP A 190 10.88 5.38 2.46
CA ASP A 190 11.23 4.97 3.82
C ASP A 190 11.75 3.53 3.84
N ASP A 191 12.68 3.22 4.75
CA ASP A 191 13.29 1.90 4.92
C ASP A 191 12.98 1.28 6.30
N GLN A 192 13.01 -0.06 6.41
CA GLN A 192 12.66 -0.75 7.68
C GLN A 192 13.84 -1.21 8.53
N LEU A 193 15.05 -1.27 7.99
CA LEU A 193 16.16 -1.84 8.76
C LEU A 193 16.74 -0.83 9.73
N MET A 194 16.27 -0.90 10.98
CA MET A 194 16.96 -0.37 12.17
C MET A 194 17.90 -1.41 12.80
N LYS A 195 18.60 -2.24 12.01
CA LYS A 195 19.63 -3.17 12.54
C LYS A 195 21.01 -2.87 11.95
N PRO A 196 22.09 -2.85 12.76
CA PRO A 196 23.44 -2.68 12.26
C PRO A 196 23.92 -4.02 11.69
N THR A 197 23.51 -4.37 10.47
CA THR A 197 24.15 -5.45 9.75
C THR A 197 25.36 -4.92 9.01
N ALA A 198 26.44 -5.71 9.08
CA ALA A 198 27.83 -5.44 8.69
C ALA A 198 28.01 -4.60 7.40
N PRO A 199 29.10 -3.82 7.29
CA PRO A 199 29.34 -2.97 6.13
C PRO A 199 29.44 -3.83 4.86
N THR A 200 28.44 -3.72 3.98
CA THR A 200 28.60 -4.12 2.59
C THR A 200 29.69 -3.24 1.96
N ALA A 201 30.48 -3.84 1.08
CA ALA A 201 31.78 -3.39 0.59
C ALA A 201 31.76 -2.13 -0.31
N ALA A 202 31.08 -1.06 0.12
CA ALA A 202 31.20 0.29 -0.46
C ALA A 202 32.02 1.23 0.45
N ASN A 203 32.42 0.79 1.65
CA ASN A 203 33.24 1.58 2.58
C ASN A 203 34.72 1.21 2.49
N GLN A 204 35.34 1.35 1.31
CA GLN A 204 36.79 1.48 1.24
C GLN A 204 37.15 2.95 1.07
N GLY A 205 37.38 3.63 2.19
CA GLY A 205 37.78 5.02 2.21
C GLY A 205 37.78 5.64 3.60
N THR A 206 38.80 5.30 4.39
CA THR A 206 39.25 5.94 5.65
C THR A 206 38.36 5.81 6.91
N PRO A 207 38.90 5.25 8.02
CA PRO A 207 38.17 5.11 9.28
C PRO A 207 38.34 6.36 10.13
N HIS A 208 37.26 6.98 10.65
CA HIS A 208 37.28 7.67 11.95
C HIS A 208 35.85 7.98 12.44
N HIS A 209 35.55 7.43 13.62
CA HIS A 209 34.52 7.79 14.59
C HIS A 209 33.03 7.65 14.24
N LEU A 210 32.41 6.68 14.92
CA LEU A 210 30.98 6.59 15.19
C LEU A 210 30.42 7.96 15.63
N ARG A 211 29.69 8.61 14.75
CA ARG A 211 28.56 9.47 15.12
C ARG A 211 27.34 8.98 14.35
N ARG A 212 26.29 8.65 15.11
CA ARG A 212 24.93 8.44 14.59
C ARG A 212 24.57 9.63 13.70
N ARG A 213 24.62 9.47 12.38
CA ARG A 213 23.94 10.37 11.46
C ARG A 213 22.56 9.78 11.20
N PRO A 214 21.46 10.51 11.43
CA PRO A 214 20.17 10.10 10.89
C PRO A 214 20.33 9.98 9.37
N GLN A 215 19.99 8.82 8.80
CA GLN A 215 19.87 8.69 7.35
C GLN A 215 18.77 9.66 6.91
N LYS A 216 19.11 10.57 5.98
CA LYS A 216 18.13 11.50 5.42
C LYS A 216 17.09 10.68 4.64
N PRO A 217 15.79 11.00 4.73
CA PRO A 217 14.78 10.43 3.85
C PRO A 217 15.21 10.67 2.40
N ARG A 218 15.22 9.60 1.59
CA ARG A 218 15.57 9.69 0.18
C ARG A 218 14.29 10.00 -0.58
N CYS A 219 14.31 11.08 -1.34
CA CYS A 219 13.21 11.48 -2.21
C CYS A 219 13.57 11.09 -3.63
N ALA A 220 12.81 10.18 -4.24
CA ALA A 220 12.93 9.91 -5.67
C ALA A 220 12.09 10.92 -6.44
N THR A 221 12.63 11.52 -7.51
CA THR A 221 11.84 12.33 -8.41
C THR A 221 11.06 11.40 -9.32
N LEU A 222 9.73 11.53 -9.37
CA LEU A 222 8.87 10.71 -10.22
C LEU A 222 9.19 10.88 -11.71
N HIS A 223 9.72 12.06 -12.08
CA HIS A 223 10.25 12.27 -13.42
C HIS A 223 11.28 11.21 -13.80
N TRP A 224 12.23 10.88 -12.90
CA TRP A 224 13.19 9.81 -13.15
C TRP A 224 12.50 8.46 -13.25
N LEU A 225 11.66 8.08 -12.28
CA LEU A 225 11.03 6.75 -12.26
C LEU A 225 10.21 6.45 -13.53
N LEU A 226 9.49 7.45 -14.04
CA LEU A 226 8.65 7.33 -15.24
C LEU A 226 9.37 7.63 -16.56
N SER A 227 10.54 8.30 -16.54
CA SER A 227 11.36 8.55 -17.75
C SER A 227 12.16 7.33 -18.19
N ILE A 228 12.59 6.48 -17.26
CA ILE A 228 13.25 5.19 -17.59
C ILE A 228 12.24 4.12 -18.04
N ALA A 229 10.95 4.43 -17.90
CA ALA A 229 9.83 3.54 -18.19
C ALA A 229 9.32 3.62 -19.63
N GLY A 230 9.85 4.52 -20.47
CA GLY A 230 9.42 4.77 -21.85
C GLY A 230 10.55 4.75 -22.86
#